data_AF-A0A968XHU4-F1
#
_entry.id   AF-A0A968XHU4-F1
#
_cell.length_a   1.000
_cell.length_b   1.000
_cell.length_c   1.000
_cell.angle_alpha   90.00
_cell.angle_beta   90.00
_cell.angle_gamma   90.00
#
_symmetry.space_group_name_H-M   'P 1'
#
loop_
_entity.id
_entity.type
_entity.pdbx_description
1 polymer ?
#
loop_
_entity_poly.entity_id
_entity_poly.type
_entity_poly.pdbx_seq_one_letter_code
_entity_poly.pdbx_strand_id
1 'polypeptide(L)'
;MNKPSPETAQIPKLPLREQFTAFRGTMILFLILVVVSLPALEGAGRDLNYWQNLRTFLAKFFPPDFSISGQILQAVTETVQIAVMSTFFAVILALPLAVAGAQNIAPRWLNLSVRMILNVVRTLPSLIWALLAVAVVGANSLAGVIALTFTVWVIWANFQRCV
;
A
#
# COMPACT_ATOMS: atom_id res chain seq x y z
N MET A 1 -50.05 1.91 -34.99
CA MET A 1 -49.78 2.60 -33.72
C MET A 1 -48.28 2.84 -33.64
N ASN A 2 -47.84 3.99 -34.17
CA ASN A 2 -46.45 4.40 -34.25
C ASN A 2 -45.95 4.74 -32.84
N LYS A 3 -44.99 3.96 -32.32
CA LYS A 3 -44.26 4.31 -31.10
C LYS A 3 -43.03 5.11 -31.57
N PRO A 4 -42.85 6.38 -31.18
CA PRO A 4 -41.67 7.12 -31.58
C PRO A 4 -40.44 6.44 -30.98
N SER A 5 -39.53 6.01 -31.85
CA SER A 5 -38.20 5.53 -31.51
C SER A 5 -37.50 6.57 -30.63
N PRO A 6 -36.75 6.15 -29.61
CA PRO A 6 -36.11 7.08 -28.68
C PRO A 6 -35.20 8.00 -29.49
N GLU A 7 -35.53 9.29 -29.44
CA GLU A 7 -34.68 10.38 -29.88
C GLU A 7 -33.31 10.13 -29.29
N THR A 8 -32.39 9.72 -30.16
CA THR A 8 -30.99 9.52 -29.84
C THR A 8 -30.51 10.80 -29.19
N ALA A 9 -30.39 10.79 -27.87
CA ALA A 9 -29.69 11.81 -27.11
C ALA A 9 -28.25 11.80 -27.63
N GLN A 10 -28.05 12.56 -28.70
CA GLN A 10 -26.79 12.74 -29.38
C GLN A 10 -25.93 13.53 -28.41
N ILE A 11 -25.14 12.80 -27.62
CA ILE A 11 -24.04 13.38 -26.86
C ILE A 11 -23.20 14.13 -27.90
N PRO A 12 -22.91 15.44 -27.72
CA PRO A 12 -21.98 16.14 -28.59
C PRO A 12 -20.68 15.34 -28.61
N LYS A 13 -20.33 14.77 -29.76
CA LYS A 13 -19.06 14.04 -29.92
C LYS A 13 -17.96 15.10 -29.88
N LEU A 14 -17.35 15.27 -28.71
CA LEU A 14 -16.18 16.12 -28.55
C LEU A 14 -15.10 15.68 -29.58
N PRO A 15 -14.60 16.58 -30.42
CA PRO A 15 -13.61 16.24 -31.43
C PRO A 15 -12.30 15.85 -30.73
N LEU A 16 -11.82 14.63 -31.00
CA LEU A 16 -10.58 14.01 -30.49
C LEU A 16 -9.32 14.91 -30.59
N ARG A 17 -9.38 15.96 -31.41
CA ARG A 17 -8.33 16.97 -31.63
C ARG A 17 -8.17 17.97 -30.46
N GLU A 18 -9.22 18.25 -29.70
CA GLU A 18 -9.14 19.17 -28.55
C GLU A 18 -8.56 18.50 -27.29
N GLN A 19 -8.76 17.19 -27.11
CA GLN A 19 -8.15 16.46 -25.99
C GLN A 19 -6.62 16.40 -26.09
N PHE A 20 -6.08 16.23 -27.29
CA PHE A 20 -4.62 16.25 -27.52
C PHE A 20 -4.02 17.65 -27.35
N THR A 21 -4.75 18.71 -27.68
CA THR A 21 -4.28 20.10 -27.50
C THR A 21 -4.38 20.53 -26.04
N ALA A 22 -5.43 20.12 -25.33
CA ALA A 22 -5.58 20.32 -23.89
C ALA A 22 -4.52 19.54 -23.10
N PHE A 23 -4.23 18.29 -23.48
CA PHE A 23 -3.16 17.49 -22.86
C PHE A 23 -1.78 18.10 -23.11
N ARG A 24 -1.50 18.58 -24.34
CA ARG A 24 -0.26 19.29 -24.64
C ARG A 24 -0.16 20.61 -23.86
N GLY A 25 -1.26 21.36 -23.74
CA GLY A 25 -1.31 22.62 -23.00
C GLY A 25 -1.10 22.44 -21.50
N THR A 26 -1.74 21.44 -20.88
CA THR A 26 -1.53 21.13 -19.45
C THR A 26 -0.12 20.62 -19.18
N MET A 27 0.47 19.83 -20.08
CA MET A 27 1.85 19.35 -19.93
C MET A 27 2.88 20.49 -20.06
N ILE A 28 2.64 21.46 -20.96
CA ILE A 28 3.47 22.66 -21.09
C ILE A 28 3.32 23.57 -19.87
N LEU A 29 2.09 23.79 -19.40
CA LEU A 29 1.83 24.58 -18.19
C LEU A 29 2.51 23.97 -16.96
N PHE A 30 2.45 22.65 -16.81
CA PHE A 30 3.14 21.92 -15.75
C PHE A 30 4.67 22.11 -15.82
N LEU A 31 5.27 21.95 -17.00
CA LEU A 31 6.70 22.20 -17.19
C LEU A 31 7.10 23.65 -16.89
N ILE A 32 6.30 24.63 -17.31
CA ILE A 32 6.54 26.05 -17.01
C ILE A 32 6.49 26.28 -15.50
N LEU A 33 5.50 25.71 -14.80
CA LEU A 33 5.34 25.85 -13.36
C LEU A 33 6.50 25.19 -12.59
N VAL A 34 7.01 24.06 -13.08
CA VAL A 34 8.23 23.41 -12.54
C VAL A 34 9.44 24.33 -12.72
N VAL A 35 9.66 24.87 -13.91
CA VAL A 35 10.81 25.76 -14.20
C VAL A 35 10.75 27.05 -13.39
N VAL A 36 9.57 27.66 -13.22
CA VAL A 36 9.36 28.85 -12.39
C VAL A 36 9.60 28.55 -10.90
N SER A 37 9.39 27.30 -10.47
CA SER A 37 9.62 26.88 -9.08
C SER A 37 11.10 26.58 -8.78
N LEU A 38 11.97 26.46 -9.79
CA LEU A 38 13.41 26.21 -9.61
C LEU A 38 14.13 27.29 -8.77
N PRO A 39 13.96 28.60 -9.02
CA PRO A 39 14.59 29.63 -8.19
C PRO A 39 14.11 29.63 -6.73
N ALA A 40 12.91 29.11 -6.44
CA ALA A 40 12.42 28.98 -5.06
C ALA A 40 13.18 27.90 -4.26
N LEU A 41 13.89 26.99 -4.93
CA LEU A 41 14.73 25.96 -4.30
C LEU A 41 16.10 26.50 -3.87
N GLU A 42 16.54 27.65 -4.40
CA GLU A 42 17.87 28.22 -4.13
C GLU A 42 17.99 28.82 -2.71
N GLY A 43 16.88 29.11 -2.04
CA GLY A 43 16.84 29.72 -0.71
C GLY A 43 16.97 28.77 0.49
N ALA A 44 17.11 27.46 0.28
CA ALA A 44 17.04 26.46 1.36
C ALA A 44 18.36 26.22 2.13
N GLY A 45 19.41 27.02 1.89
CA GLY A 45 20.71 26.91 2.59
C GLY A 45 21.45 25.58 2.36
N ARG A 46 21.07 24.81 1.34
CA ARG A 46 21.74 23.57 0.92
C ARG A 46 22.52 23.84 -0.37
N ASP A 47 23.75 23.36 -0.43
CA ASP A 47 24.56 23.39 -1.65
C ASP A 47 23.78 22.77 -2.82
N LEU A 48 23.47 23.59 -3.84
CA LEU A 48 22.76 23.19 -5.07
C LEU A 48 23.61 22.29 -5.98
N ASN A 49 24.79 21.86 -5.51
CA ASN A 49 25.64 20.88 -6.18
C ASN A 49 25.07 19.47 -5.99
N TYR A 50 23.92 19.19 -6.61
CA TYR A 50 23.27 17.87 -6.62
C TYR A 50 24.26 16.75 -6.97
N TRP A 51 25.15 17.02 -7.93
CA TRP A 51 26.17 16.08 -8.38
C TRP A 51 27.17 15.70 -7.28
N GLN A 52 27.59 16.68 -6.47
CA GLN A 52 28.55 16.45 -5.40
C GLN A 52 27.90 15.75 -4.21
N ASN A 53 26.67 16.14 -3.86
CA ASN A 53 25.90 15.44 -2.84
C ASN A 53 25.69 13.97 -3.22
N LEU A 54 25.23 13.72 -4.45
CA LEU A 54 25.03 12.37 -4.98
C LEU A 54 26.32 11.55 -4.94
N ARG A 55 27.47 12.13 -5.34
CA ARG A 55 28.77 11.47 -5.26
C ARG A 55 29.16 11.15 -3.82
N THR A 56 28.95 12.06 -2.86
CA THR A 56 29.24 11.82 -1.44
C THR A 56 28.33 10.74 -0.85
N PHE A 57 27.05 10.71 -1.23
CA PHE A 57 26.14 9.63 -0.83
C PHE A 57 26.54 8.28 -1.43
N LEU A 58 26.88 8.23 -2.73
CA LEU A 58 27.36 7.02 -3.40
C LEU A 58 28.69 6.53 -2.82
N ALA A 59 29.60 7.44 -2.51
CA ALA A 59 30.89 7.12 -1.89
C ALA A 59 30.72 6.53 -0.48
N LYS A 60 29.64 6.81 0.24
CA LYS A 60 29.37 6.17 1.54
C LYS A 60 29.03 4.68 1.44
N PHE A 61 28.67 4.17 0.27
CA PHE A 61 28.45 2.73 0.06
C PHE A 61 29.77 1.96 -0.14
N PHE A 62 30.89 2.65 -0.42
CA PHE A 62 32.20 2.04 -0.70
C PHE A 62 33.31 2.78 0.05
N PRO A 63 33.97 2.21 1.08
CA PRO A 63 34.07 0.78 1.38
C PRO A 63 33.01 0.29 2.39
N PRO A 64 32.36 -0.87 2.15
CA PRO A 64 31.48 -1.47 3.15
C PRO A 64 32.29 -1.88 4.39
N ASP A 65 31.84 -1.47 5.57
CA ASP A 65 32.46 -1.86 6.83
C ASP A 65 32.00 -3.28 7.23
N PHE A 66 32.93 -4.24 7.17
CA PHE A 66 32.66 -5.63 7.57
C PHE A 66 32.72 -5.86 9.09
N SER A 67 33.14 -4.86 9.88
CA SER A 67 33.14 -4.92 11.34
C SER A 67 31.73 -5.09 11.92
N ILE A 68 30.72 -4.50 11.25
CA ILE A 68 29.31 -4.57 11.65
C ILE A 68 28.55 -5.79 11.09
N SER A 69 29.23 -6.72 10.42
CA SER A 69 28.61 -7.91 9.81
C SER A 69 27.76 -8.73 10.80
N GLY A 70 28.18 -8.83 12.06
CA GLY A 70 27.41 -9.50 13.12
C GLY A 70 26.07 -8.81 13.42
N GLN A 71 26.05 -7.47 13.46
CA GLN A 71 24.82 -6.70 13.68
C GLN A 71 23.86 -6.83 12.50
N ILE A 72 24.39 -6.85 11.26
CA ILE A 72 23.60 -7.05 10.06
C ILE A 72 22.95 -8.44 10.08
N LEU A 73 23.71 -9.49 10.40
CA LEU A 73 23.18 -10.85 10.50
C LEU A 73 22.11 -10.94 11.58
N GLN A 74 22.32 -10.33 12.74
CA GLN A 74 21.32 -10.27 13.80
C GLN A 74 20.03 -9.60 13.32
N ALA A 75 20.12 -8.44 12.67
CA ALA A 75 18.96 -7.73 12.13
C ALA A 75 18.23 -8.55 11.05
N VAL A 76 18.96 -9.24 10.16
CA VAL A 76 18.36 -10.12 9.16
C VAL A 76 17.63 -11.28 9.83
N THR A 77 18.23 -11.93 10.83
CA THR A 77 17.56 -13.00 11.58
C THR A 77 16.32 -12.51 12.31
N GLU A 78 16.33 -11.28 12.83
CA GLU A 78 15.16 -10.67 13.46
C GLU A 78 14.01 -10.49 12.45
N THR A 79 14.30 -10.03 11.22
CA THR A 79 13.25 -9.94 10.18
C THR A 79 12.64 -11.29 9.80
N VAL A 80 13.47 -12.34 9.72
CA VAL A 80 13.01 -13.71 9.46
C VAL A 80 12.14 -14.21 10.60
N GLN A 81 12.56 -14.01 11.85
CA GLN A 81 11.77 -14.37 13.03
C GLN A 81 10.41 -13.66 13.03
N ILE A 82 10.38 -12.36 12.71
CA ILE A 82 9.14 -11.59 12.61
C ILE A 82 8.20 -12.19 11.55
N ALA A 83 8.72 -12.53 10.36
CA ALA A 83 7.93 -13.11 9.28
C ALA A 83 7.36 -14.50 9.63
N VAL A 84 8.17 -15.35 10.26
CA VAL A 84 7.75 -16.71 10.68
C VAL A 84 6.69 -16.62 11.80
N MET A 85 6.94 -15.81 12.83
CA MET A 85 6.01 -15.66 13.95
C MET A 85 4.67 -15.06 13.51
N SER A 86 4.70 -14.03 12.66
CA SER A 86 3.47 -13.42 12.16
C SER A 86 2.63 -14.38 11.32
N THR A 87 3.27 -15.18 10.47
CA THR A 87 2.57 -16.19 9.67
C THR A 87 1.93 -17.25 10.56
N PHE A 88 2.65 -17.72 11.59
CA PHE A 88 2.13 -18.70 12.54
C PHE A 88 0.87 -18.19 13.25
N PHE A 89 0.92 -16.98 13.83
CA PHE A 89 -0.26 -16.40 14.50
C PHE A 89 -1.39 -16.08 13.52
N ALA A 90 -1.08 -15.62 12.31
CA ALA A 90 -2.11 -15.33 11.30
C ALA A 90 -2.88 -16.59 10.90
N VAL A 91 -2.19 -17.72 10.70
CA VAL A 91 -2.82 -19.01 10.37
C VAL A 91 -3.70 -19.50 11.52
N ILE A 92 -3.21 -19.41 12.77
CA ILE A 92 -3.98 -19.80 13.95
C ILE A 92 -5.28 -19.00 14.08
N LEU A 93 -5.24 -17.69 13.81
CA LEU A 93 -6.43 -16.84 13.84
C LEU A 93 -7.31 -17.02 12.59
N ALA A 94 -6.73 -17.35 11.43
CA ALA A 94 -7.47 -17.53 10.19
C ALA A 94 -8.27 -18.84 10.19
N LEU A 95 -7.71 -19.93 10.74
CA LEU A 95 -8.35 -21.25 10.80
C LEU A 95 -9.75 -21.28 11.43
N PRO A 96 -10.01 -20.73 12.64
CA PRO A 96 -11.34 -20.77 13.24
C PRO A 96 -12.35 -19.93 12.44
N LEU A 97 -11.93 -18.79 11.90
CA LEU A 97 -12.76 -17.98 11.01
C LEU A 97 -13.01 -18.67 9.66
N ALA A 98 -12.05 -19.46 9.19
CA ALA A 98 -12.18 -20.29 8.00
C ALA A 98 -13.36 -21.27 8.13
N VAL A 99 -13.39 -21.97 9.27
CA VAL A 99 -14.45 -22.94 9.60
C VAL A 99 -15.78 -22.25 9.87
N ALA A 100 -15.78 -21.12 10.61
CA ALA A 100 -17.01 -20.39 10.95
C ALA A 100 -17.69 -19.72 9.75
N GLY A 101 -16.93 -19.36 8.70
CA GLY A 101 -17.45 -18.81 7.44
C GLY A 101 -17.77 -19.85 6.37
N ALA A 102 -17.55 -21.14 6.64
CA ALA A 102 -17.79 -22.21 5.68
C ALA A 102 -19.31 -22.38 5.43
N GLN A 103 -19.73 -22.28 4.16
CA GLN A 103 -21.15 -22.40 3.76
C GLN A 103 -21.74 -23.79 4.05
N ASN A 104 -20.86 -24.79 4.21
CA ASN A 104 -21.22 -26.18 4.45
C ASN A 104 -21.47 -26.52 5.93
N ILE A 105 -20.82 -25.80 6.85
CA ILE A 105 -20.84 -26.13 8.30
C ILE A 105 -21.62 -25.08 9.11
N ALA A 106 -21.57 -23.80 8.71
CA ALA A 106 -22.17 -22.71 9.49
C ALA A 106 -23.60 -22.35 9.03
N PRO A 107 -24.50 -22.01 9.95
CA PRO A 107 -25.83 -21.49 9.59
C PRO A 107 -25.71 -20.17 8.82
N ARG A 108 -26.62 -19.94 7.86
CA ARG A 108 -26.57 -18.79 6.93
C ARG A 108 -26.41 -17.44 7.63
N TRP A 109 -27.00 -17.27 8.80
CA TRP A 109 -26.95 -16.03 9.57
C TRP A 109 -25.55 -15.75 10.15
N LEU A 110 -24.87 -16.78 10.68
CA LEU A 110 -23.51 -16.65 11.19
C LEU A 110 -22.50 -16.35 10.07
N ASN A 111 -22.64 -17.07 8.95
CA ASN A 111 -21.78 -16.86 7.79
C ASN A 111 -21.92 -15.43 7.23
N LEU A 112 -23.14 -14.91 7.14
CA LEU A 112 -23.37 -13.54 6.68
C LEU A 112 -22.70 -12.51 7.60
N SER A 113 -22.85 -12.67 8.93
CA SER A 113 -22.22 -11.78 9.91
C SER A 113 -20.69 -11.79 9.83
N VAL A 114 -20.08 -12.97 9.77
CA VAL A 114 -18.61 -13.11 9.64
C VAL A 114 -18.12 -12.46 8.33
N ARG A 115 -18.80 -12.72 7.21
CA ARG A 115 -18.45 -12.13 5.91
C ARG A 115 -18.58 -10.61 5.90
N MET A 116 -19.58 -10.05 6.59
CA MET A 116 -19.75 -8.61 6.69
C MET A 116 -18.61 -7.97 7.49
N ILE A 117 -18.20 -8.57 8.62
CA ILE A 117 -17.07 -8.10 9.42
C ILE A 117 -15.78 -8.13 8.60
N LEU A 118 -15.49 -9.26 7.93
CA LEU A 118 -14.32 -9.39 7.07
C LEU A 118 -14.32 -8.37 5.92
N ASN A 119 -15.50 -8.03 5.39
CA ASN A 119 -15.66 -7.01 4.36
C ASN A 119 -15.38 -5.58 4.83
N VAL A 120 -15.52 -5.29 6.11
CA VAL A 120 -15.18 -4.00 6.72
C VAL A 120 -13.68 -3.95 7.03
N VAL A 121 -13.16 -4.99 7.65
CA VAL A 121 -11.75 -5.08 8.04
C VAL A 121 -10.83 -4.93 6.81
N ARG A 122 -11.22 -5.49 5.64
CA ARG A 122 -10.45 -5.36 4.39
C ARG A 122 -10.39 -3.96 3.79
N THR A 123 -11.31 -3.05 4.15
CA THR A 123 -11.28 -1.69 3.60
C THR A 123 -10.22 -0.84 4.27
N LEU A 124 -9.75 -1.26 5.46
CA LEU A 124 -8.62 -0.61 6.13
C LEU A 124 -7.32 -1.02 5.44
N PRO A 125 -6.54 -0.07 4.89
CA PRO A 125 -5.22 -0.36 4.33
C PRO A 125 -4.29 -0.97 5.38
N SER A 126 -3.33 -1.78 4.93
CA SER A 126 -2.29 -2.39 5.79
C SER A 126 -1.51 -1.37 6.64
N LEU A 127 -1.38 -0.13 6.13
CA LEU A 127 -0.77 0.99 6.85
C LEU A 127 -1.46 1.30 8.18
N ILE A 128 -2.79 1.20 8.26
CA ILE A 128 -3.52 1.50 9.50
C ILE A 128 -3.18 0.48 10.59
N TRP A 129 -3.10 -0.80 10.22
CA TRP A 129 -2.71 -1.87 11.14
C TRP A 129 -1.28 -1.69 11.66
N ALA A 130 -0.36 -1.27 10.79
CA ALA A 130 1.00 -0.94 11.19
C ALA A 130 1.05 0.22 12.18
N LEU A 131 0.34 1.31 11.90
CA LEU A 131 0.30 2.48 12.78
C LEU A 131 -0.34 2.17 14.14
N LEU A 132 -1.42 1.37 14.17
CA LEU A 132 -2.05 0.92 15.41
C LEU A 132 -1.10 0.06 16.25
N ALA A 133 -0.40 -0.89 15.63
CA ALA A 133 0.56 -1.73 16.34
C ALA A 133 1.70 -0.90 16.96
N VAL A 134 2.22 0.08 16.22
CA VAL A 134 3.24 1.01 16.71
C VAL A 134 2.69 1.91 17.82
N ALA A 135 1.44 2.37 17.72
CA ALA A 135 0.82 3.21 18.75
C ALA A 135 0.60 2.46 20.08
N VAL A 136 0.27 1.17 20.03
CA VAL A 136 0.02 0.36 21.24
C VAL A 136 1.31 -0.18 21.86
N VAL A 137 2.26 -0.63 21.04
CA VAL A 137 3.45 -1.38 21.50
C VAL A 137 4.74 -0.57 21.41
N GLY A 138 4.74 0.54 20.67
CA GLY A 138 5.94 1.34 20.36
C GLY A 138 6.69 0.84 19.12
N ALA A 139 7.76 1.55 18.73
CA ALA A 139 8.61 1.16 17.61
C ALA A 139 9.60 0.06 18.01
N ASN A 140 9.15 -1.20 18.01
CA ASN A 140 9.97 -2.39 18.27
C ASN A 140 9.61 -3.54 17.31
N SER A 141 10.36 -4.64 17.34
CA SER A 141 10.11 -5.80 16.48
C SER A 141 8.77 -6.49 16.75
N LEU A 142 8.26 -6.43 17.98
CA LEU A 142 6.92 -6.94 18.31
C LEU A 142 5.81 -6.19 17.56
N ALA A 143 5.95 -4.87 17.37
CA ALA A 143 5.00 -4.11 16.56
C ALA A 143 4.96 -4.62 15.11
N GLY A 144 6.11 -5.01 14.55
CA GLY A 144 6.20 -5.65 13.25
C GLY A 144 5.45 -6.98 13.19
N VAL A 145 5.62 -7.84 14.20
CA VAL A 145 4.91 -9.14 14.28
C VAL A 145 3.40 -8.94 14.30
N ILE A 146 2.90 -8.02 15.13
CA ILE A 146 1.46 -7.78 15.30
C ILE A 146 0.87 -7.17 14.02
N ALA A 147 1.52 -6.15 13.46
CA ALA A 147 1.08 -5.50 12.22
C ALA A 147 0.98 -6.49 11.04
N LEU A 148 2.00 -7.34 10.88
CA LEU A 148 2.02 -8.36 9.83
C LEU A 148 1.00 -9.46 10.10
N THR A 149 0.81 -9.87 11.36
CA THR A 149 -0.20 -10.88 11.74
C THR A 149 -1.59 -10.45 11.27
N PHE A 150 -2.01 -9.22 11.61
CA PHE A 150 -3.30 -8.71 11.17
C PHE A 150 -3.38 -8.58 9.63
N THR A 151 -2.32 -8.08 8.99
CA THR A 151 -2.30 -7.93 7.54
C THR A 151 -2.44 -9.28 6.82
N VAL A 152 -1.65 -10.28 7.21
CA VAL A 152 -1.69 -11.64 6.64
C VAL A 152 -3.02 -12.32 6.94
N TRP A 153 -3.55 -12.17 8.16
CA TRP A 153 -4.84 -12.71 8.55
C TRP A 153 -5.98 -12.19 7.66
N VAL A 154 -6.02 -10.87 7.40
CA VAL A 154 -7.03 -10.25 6.51
C VAL A 154 -6.92 -10.77 5.08
N ILE A 155 -5.70 -10.96 4.57
CA ILE A 155 -5.46 -11.51 3.24
C ILE A 155 -5.96 -12.96 3.17
N TRP A 156 -5.64 -13.78 4.17
CA TRP A 156 -6.07 -15.19 4.25
C TRP A 156 -7.58 -15.34 4.36
N ALA A 157 -8.24 -14.46 5.12
CA ALA A 157 -9.69 -14.47 5.24
C ALA A 157 -10.41 -14.20 3.90
N ASN A 158 -9.78 -13.48 2.97
CA ASN A 158 -10.33 -13.25 1.63
C ASN A 158 -10.25 -14.50 0.73
N PHE A 159 -9.33 -15.43 1.00
CA PHE A 159 -9.22 -16.70 0.28
C PHE A 159 -10.48 -17.57 0.43
N GLN A 160 -11.25 -17.39 1.51
CA GLN A 160 -12.56 -18.04 1.70
C GLN A 160 -13.61 -17.68 0.64
N ARG A 161 -13.37 -16.69 -0.22
CA ARG A 161 -14.27 -16.40 -1.36
C ARG A 161 -14.05 -17.35 -2.54
N CYS A 162 -12.89 -18.01 -2.63
CA CYS A 162 -12.54 -18.91 -3.74
C CYS A 162 -12.85 -20.39 -3.48
N VAL A 163 -13.23 -20.74 -2.24
CA VAL A 163 -13.66 -22.08 -1.81
C VAL A 163 -15.13 -22.03 -1.45
#